data_AF-A0AAX4I3Y7-F1
#
_entry.id   AF-A0AAX4I3Y7-F1
#
_cell.length_a   1.000
_cell.length_b   1.000
_cell.length_c   1.000
_cell.angle_alpha   90.00
_cell.angle_beta   90.00
_cell.angle_gamma   90.00
#
_symmetry.space_group_name_H-M   'P 1'
#
loop_
_entity.id
_entity.type
_entity.pdbx_description
1 polymer ?
#
loop_
_entity_poly.entity_id
_entity_poly.type
_entity_poly.pdbx_seq_one_letter_code
_entity_poly.pdbx_strand_id
1 'polypeptide(L)'
;MAAVSSNTGWAQLRQQARSLETQTETLFHTYSQFSTVADIPAKPTEEERTTEAKLQDLLDRRENVISQLSRLLDSEATLTSSALKQNNLALLREKLAEHKRDLVRLRNTIAQARDRAHLLTNVRSDIDEYRANNPEAAEAEYMLAERSRIDNSHNMADSVLSQAYAVQDSFNIQRETLASINRRITMAASQVPGLNSLIGRISAKKRRDGIIMGVFIAFCFLLFWWFM
;
A
#
# COMPACT_ATOMS: atom_id res chain seq x y z
N MET A 1 13.56 -14.59 32.93
CA MET A 1 12.77 -15.31 31.90
C MET A 1 11.44 -14.63 31.57
N ALA A 2 10.74 -13.97 32.51
CA ALA A 2 9.44 -13.32 32.23
C ALA A 2 9.46 -12.24 31.11
N ALA A 3 10.51 -11.41 31.05
CA ALA A 3 10.62 -10.33 30.05
C ALA A 3 10.79 -10.80 28.59
N VAL A 4 11.22 -12.05 28.36
CA VAL A 4 11.36 -12.60 26.99
C VAL A 4 10.00 -13.08 26.48
N SER A 5 9.20 -13.70 27.35
CA SER A 5 7.84 -14.15 27.02
C SER A 5 6.90 -12.99 26.69
N SER A 6 7.02 -11.86 27.40
CA SER A 6 6.19 -10.69 27.16
C SER A 6 6.56 -9.91 25.89
N ASN A 7 7.85 -9.83 25.58
CA ASN A 7 8.31 -9.22 24.35
C ASN A 7 7.83 -10.00 23.11
N THR A 8 7.77 -11.34 23.23
CA THR A 8 7.18 -12.22 22.20
C THR A 8 5.65 -12.02 22.10
N GLY A 9 4.94 -11.91 23.23
CA GLY A 9 3.50 -11.65 23.24
C GLY A 9 3.13 -10.29 22.61
N TRP A 10 3.90 -9.24 22.91
CA TRP A 10 3.76 -7.93 22.26
C TRP A 10 3.96 -8.00 20.74
N ALA A 11 5.01 -8.70 20.30
CA ALA A 11 5.30 -8.86 18.88
C ALA A 11 4.17 -9.59 18.15
N GLN A 12 3.62 -10.65 18.74
CA GLN A 12 2.51 -11.42 18.19
C GLN A 12 1.22 -10.59 18.07
N LEU A 13 0.83 -9.87 19.13
CA LEU A 13 -0.36 -9.01 19.10
C LEU A 13 -0.20 -7.85 18.10
N ARG A 14 1.00 -7.28 17.98
CA ARG A 14 1.29 -6.25 16.98
C ARG A 14 1.17 -6.82 15.55
N GLN A 15 1.68 -8.01 15.31
CA GLN A 15 1.57 -8.66 14.00
C GLN A 15 0.11 -8.95 13.66
N GLN A 16 -0.69 -9.39 14.64
CA GLN A 16 -2.14 -9.58 14.49
C GLN A 16 -2.87 -8.26 14.20
N ALA A 17 -2.54 -7.18 14.89
CA ALA A 17 -3.14 -5.86 14.62
C ALA A 17 -2.85 -5.39 13.18
N ARG A 18 -1.63 -5.63 12.69
CA ARG A 18 -1.22 -5.30 11.31
C ARG A 18 -1.91 -6.18 10.27
N SER A 19 -2.07 -7.48 10.52
CA SER A 19 -2.76 -8.35 9.56
C SER A 19 -4.23 -8.00 9.44
N LEU A 20 -4.89 -7.67 10.55
CA LEU A 20 -6.27 -7.18 10.55
C LEU A 20 -6.39 -5.81 9.86
N GLU A 21 -5.39 -4.93 10.00
CA GLU A 21 -5.32 -3.66 9.28
C GLU A 21 -5.31 -3.86 7.78
N THR A 22 -4.42 -4.71 7.26
CA THR A 22 -4.37 -5.02 5.81
C THR A 22 -5.69 -5.61 5.31
N GLN A 23 -6.32 -6.50 6.09
CA GLN A 23 -7.65 -7.04 5.74
C GLN A 23 -8.72 -5.94 5.69
N THR A 24 -8.65 -4.98 6.61
CA THR A 24 -9.57 -3.83 6.63
C THR A 24 -9.39 -2.98 5.38
N GLU A 25 -8.14 -2.67 4.99
CA GLU A 25 -7.85 -1.89 3.78
C GLU A 25 -8.34 -2.59 2.51
N THR A 26 -8.14 -3.91 2.39
CA THR A 26 -8.66 -4.67 1.24
C THR A 26 -10.18 -4.61 1.15
N LEU A 27 -10.90 -4.71 2.28
CA LEU A 27 -12.35 -4.62 2.28
C LEU A 27 -12.86 -3.20 2.05
N PHE A 28 -12.12 -2.17 2.47
CA PHE A 28 -12.46 -0.79 2.12
C PHE A 28 -12.38 -0.55 0.62
N HIS A 29 -11.39 -1.12 -0.06
CA HIS A 29 -11.35 -1.05 -1.53
C HIS A 29 -12.59 -1.66 -2.15
N THR A 30 -12.97 -2.88 -1.75
CA THR A 30 -14.21 -3.52 -2.22
C THR A 30 -15.46 -2.71 -1.87
N TYR A 31 -15.55 -2.18 -0.65
CA TYR A 31 -16.71 -1.41 -0.20
C TYR A 31 -16.85 -0.08 -0.96
N SER A 32 -15.74 0.59 -1.25
CA SER A 32 -15.74 1.83 -2.03
C SER A 32 -16.23 1.64 -3.46
N GLN A 33 -16.04 0.46 -4.05
CA GLN A 33 -16.49 0.16 -5.41
C GLN A 33 -18.02 0.23 -5.56
N PHE A 34 -18.79 -0.04 -4.49
CA PHE A 34 -20.25 0.09 -4.51
C PHE A 34 -20.73 1.53 -4.79
N SER A 35 -19.90 2.54 -4.51
CA SER A 35 -20.22 3.94 -4.82
C SER A 35 -19.98 4.32 -6.30
N THR A 36 -19.21 3.51 -7.03
CA THR A 36 -18.79 3.79 -8.42
C THR A 36 -19.56 2.98 -9.47
N VAL A 37 -20.43 2.06 -9.04
CA VAL A 37 -21.25 1.27 -9.96
C VAL A 37 -22.20 2.22 -10.70
N ALA A 38 -22.25 2.13 -12.04
CA ALA A 38 -23.07 3.03 -12.86
C ALA A 38 -24.58 2.91 -12.60
N ASP A 39 -25.01 1.73 -12.14
CA ASP A 39 -26.40 1.42 -11.83
C ASP A 39 -26.51 0.95 -10.37
N ILE A 40 -26.50 1.92 -9.45
CA ILE A 40 -26.55 1.65 -8.01
C ILE A 40 -27.98 1.24 -7.64
N PRO A 41 -28.19 0.05 -7.05
CA PRO A 41 -29.52 -0.39 -6.66
C PRO A 41 -30.14 0.53 -5.60
N ALA A 42 -31.44 0.77 -5.70
CA ALA A 42 -32.21 1.60 -4.75
C ALA A 42 -32.22 1.07 -3.31
N LYS A 43 -31.83 -0.19 -3.10
CA LYS A 43 -31.61 -0.78 -1.78
C LYS A 43 -30.21 -1.36 -1.71
N PRO A 44 -29.55 -1.30 -0.54
CA PRO A 44 -28.26 -1.96 -0.34
C PRO A 44 -28.34 -3.43 -0.73
N THR A 45 -27.41 -3.89 -1.56
CA THR A 45 -27.33 -5.31 -1.93
C THR A 45 -26.93 -6.14 -0.73
N GLU A 46 -27.23 -7.45 -0.77
CA GLU A 46 -26.79 -8.36 0.29
C GLU A 46 -25.26 -8.40 0.39
N GLU A 47 -24.57 -8.26 -0.74
CA GLU A 47 -23.11 -8.14 -0.81
C GLU A 47 -22.58 -6.86 -0.13
N GLU A 48 -23.24 -5.71 -0.33
CA GLU A 48 -22.89 -4.45 0.35
C GLU A 48 -23.06 -4.59 1.87
N ARG A 49 -24.19 -5.14 2.31
CA ARG A 49 -24.49 -5.35 3.74
C ARG A 49 -23.53 -6.31 4.40
N THR A 50 -23.24 -7.43 3.75
CA THR A 50 -22.28 -8.42 4.28
C THR A 50 -20.85 -7.86 4.32
N THR A 51 -20.45 -7.07 3.33
CA THR A 51 -19.14 -6.39 3.30
C THR A 51 -19.03 -5.35 4.41
N GLU A 52 -20.08 -4.55 4.62
CA GLU A 52 -20.13 -3.56 5.70
C GLU A 52 -20.07 -4.23 7.09
N ALA A 53 -20.83 -5.32 7.28
CA ALA A 53 -20.82 -6.10 8.53
C ALA A 53 -19.43 -6.71 8.81
N LYS A 54 -18.75 -7.22 7.78
CA LYS A 54 -17.36 -7.71 7.89
C LYS A 54 -16.39 -6.59 8.26
N LEU A 55 -16.56 -5.39 7.69
CA LEU A 55 -15.74 -4.23 8.06
C LEU A 55 -15.93 -3.84 9.53
N GLN A 56 -17.18 -3.83 10.03
CA GLN A 56 -17.47 -3.56 11.43
C GLN A 56 -16.83 -4.61 12.36
N ASP A 57 -17.00 -5.90 12.07
CA ASP A 57 -16.38 -6.99 12.85
C ASP A 57 -14.84 -6.88 12.89
N LEU A 58 -14.20 -6.57 11.76
CA LEU A 58 -12.74 -6.36 11.74
C LEU A 58 -12.29 -5.16 12.56
N LEU A 59 -13.03 -4.04 12.51
CA LEU A 59 -12.72 -2.86 13.31
C LEU A 59 -12.85 -3.15 14.81
N ASP A 60 -13.89 -3.89 15.22
CA ASP A 60 -14.11 -4.28 16.61
C ASP A 60 -13.03 -5.27 17.09
N ARG A 61 -12.64 -6.23 16.25
CA ARG A 61 -11.51 -7.13 16.53
C ARG A 61 -10.18 -6.36 16.68
N ARG A 62 -9.92 -5.37 15.81
CA ARG A 62 -8.73 -4.52 15.92
C ARG A 62 -8.74 -3.71 17.22
N GLU A 63 -9.89 -3.16 17.60
CA GLU A 63 -10.05 -2.46 18.87
C GLU A 63 -9.74 -3.38 20.06
N ASN A 64 -10.23 -4.62 20.04
CA ASN A 64 -9.92 -5.60 21.06
C ASN A 64 -8.41 -5.88 21.16
N VAL A 65 -7.73 -6.15 20.04
CA VAL A 65 -6.27 -6.40 20.01
C VAL A 65 -5.49 -5.17 20.50
N ILE A 66 -5.88 -3.96 20.10
CA ILE A 66 -5.25 -2.71 20.56
C ILE A 66 -5.46 -2.52 22.07
N SER A 67 -6.63 -2.89 22.60
CA SER A 67 -6.88 -2.85 24.04
C SER A 67 -6.01 -3.85 24.81
N GLN A 68 -5.78 -5.04 24.27
CA GLN A 68 -4.87 -6.05 24.84
C GLN A 68 -3.42 -5.56 24.83
N LEU A 69 -2.98 -4.96 23.71
CA LEU A 69 -1.68 -4.28 23.62
C LEU A 69 -1.59 -3.22 24.74
N SER A 70 -2.56 -2.31 24.87
CA SER A 70 -2.51 -1.30 25.94
C SER A 70 -2.31 -1.92 27.32
N ARG A 71 -3.12 -2.92 27.69
CA ARG A 71 -3.01 -3.58 29.00
C ARG A 71 -1.64 -4.23 29.21
N LEU A 72 -1.09 -4.86 28.17
CA LEU A 72 0.23 -5.48 28.24
C LEU A 72 1.32 -4.42 28.45
N LEU A 73 1.21 -3.26 27.78
CA LEU A 73 2.11 -2.13 27.98
C LEU A 73 2.03 -1.60 29.41
N ASP A 74 0.81 -1.36 29.91
CA ASP A 74 0.54 -0.82 31.25
C ASP A 74 0.99 -1.77 32.37
N SER A 75 0.94 -3.09 32.14
CA SER A 75 1.32 -4.11 33.12
C SER A 75 2.84 -4.28 33.31
N GLU A 76 3.65 -3.79 32.38
CA GLU A 76 5.11 -3.99 32.39
C GLU A 76 5.88 -2.67 32.37
N ALA A 77 6.49 -2.33 33.51
CA ALA A 77 7.29 -1.11 33.66
C ALA A 77 8.45 -1.03 32.64
N THR A 78 9.05 -2.16 32.27
CA THR A 78 10.12 -2.24 31.26
C THR A 78 9.61 -1.98 29.84
N LEU A 79 8.36 -2.36 29.54
CA LEU A 79 7.71 -2.09 28.26
C LEU A 79 7.22 -0.65 28.18
N THR A 80 6.65 -0.12 29.27
CA THR A 80 6.23 1.27 29.40
C THR A 80 7.39 2.24 29.22
N SER A 81 8.61 1.88 29.65
CA SER A 81 9.81 2.71 29.41
C SER A 81 10.23 2.80 27.93
N SER A 82 9.66 1.99 27.03
CA SER A 82 10.01 1.99 25.61
C SER A 82 9.16 2.99 24.81
N ALA A 83 9.72 4.16 24.54
CA ALA A 83 9.08 5.21 23.72
C ALA A 83 8.60 4.70 22.35
N LEU A 84 9.33 3.75 21.74
CA LEU A 84 8.96 3.12 20.47
C LEU A 84 7.66 2.31 20.55
N LYS A 85 7.43 1.59 21.67
CA LYS A 85 6.22 0.77 21.85
C LYS A 85 5.00 1.65 22.12
N GLN A 86 5.17 2.70 22.93
CA GLN A 86 4.14 3.72 23.16
C GLN A 86 3.75 4.42 21.85
N ASN A 87 4.73 4.88 21.07
CA ASN A 87 4.46 5.50 19.78
C ASN A 87 3.74 4.54 18.81
N ASN A 88 4.16 3.28 18.76
CA ASN A 88 3.49 2.32 17.88
C ASN A 88 2.02 2.06 18.29
N LEU A 89 1.73 1.99 19.59
CA LEU A 89 0.36 1.86 20.08
C LEU A 89 -0.48 3.10 19.74
N ALA A 90 0.09 4.30 19.86
CA ALA A 90 -0.57 5.54 19.47
C ALA A 90 -0.93 5.54 17.97
N LEU A 91 0.01 5.15 17.10
CA LEU A 91 -0.22 5.03 15.65
C LEU A 91 -1.32 4.01 15.32
N LEU A 92 -1.34 2.85 15.98
CA LEU A 92 -2.39 1.84 15.77
C LEU A 92 -3.78 2.37 16.16
N ARG A 93 -3.87 3.14 17.25
CA ARG A 93 -5.13 3.78 17.69
C ARG A 93 -5.59 4.86 16.71
N GLU A 94 -4.66 5.70 16.27
CA GLU A 94 -4.94 6.76 15.30
C GLU A 94 -5.48 6.18 13.99
N LYS A 95 -4.79 5.17 13.45
CA LYS A 95 -5.20 4.47 12.23
C LYS A 95 -6.56 3.78 12.37
N LEU A 96 -6.85 3.17 13.52
CA LEU A 96 -8.18 2.61 13.80
C LEU A 96 -9.26 3.71 13.80
N ALA A 97 -9.00 4.84 14.47
CA ALA A 97 -9.94 5.96 14.55
C ALA A 97 -10.18 6.63 13.19
N GLU A 98 -9.15 6.70 12.35
CA GLU A 98 -9.26 7.12 10.95
C GLU A 98 -10.16 6.16 10.17
N HIS A 99 -9.87 4.85 10.21
CA HIS A 99 -10.68 3.84 9.50
C HIS A 99 -12.15 3.84 9.95
N LYS A 100 -12.44 4.03 11.24
CA LYS A 100 -13.82 4.18 11.73
C LYS A 100 -14.53 5.40 11.12
N ARG A 101 -13.82 6.53 10.99
CA ARG A 101 -14.35 7.75 10.34
C ARG A 101 -14.57 7.52 8.84
N ASP A 102 -13.66 6.83 8.18
CA ASP A 102 -13.76 6.55 6.74
C ASP A 102 -14.91 5.59 6.41
N LEU A 103 -15.22 4.62 7.28
CA LEU A 103 -16.42 3.79 7.12
C LEU A 103 -17.69 4.64 7.11
N VAL A 104 -17.82 5.59 8.05
CA VAL A 104 -18.98 6.50 8.10
C VAL A 104 -19.04 7.38 6.84
N ARG A 105 -17.90 7.91 6.40
CA ARG A 105 -17.82 8.70 5.17
C ARG A 105 -18.24 7.89 3.94
N LEU A 106 -17.72 6.67 3.78
CA LEU A 106 -18.07 5.80 2.66
C LEU A 106 -19.56 5.45 2.65
N ARG A 107 -20.15 5.15 3.82
CA ARG A 107 -21.61 4.92 3.94
C ARG A 107 -22.41 6.11 3.44
N ASN A 108 -22.03 7.32 3.84
CA ASN A 108 -22.68 8.55 3.37
C ASN A 108 -22.49 8.77 1.87
N THR A 109 -21.28 8.53 1.34
CA THR A 109 -21.00 8.64 -0.09
C THR A 109 -21.84 7.67 -0.91
N ILE A 110 -21.97 6.40 -0.48
CA ILE A 110 -22.79 5.39 -1.15
C ILE A 110 -24.28 5.80 -1.09
N ALA A 111 -24.76 6.26 0.06
CA ALA A 111 -26.13 6.75 0.20
C ALA A 111 -26.41 7.94 -0.74
N GLN A 112 -25.53 8.92 -0.78
CA GLN A 112 -25.66 10.07 -1.70
C GLN A 112 -25.57 9.66 -3.16
N ALA A 113 -24.71 8.72 -3.52
CA ALA A 113 -24.61 8.19 -4.88
C ALA A 113 -25.90 7.48 -5.29
N ARG A 114 -26.50 6.72 -4.37
CA ARG A 114 -27.80 6.06 -4.56
C ARG A 114 -28.94 7.07 -4.73
N ASP A 115 -28.99 8.10 -3.89
CA ASP A 115 -30.00 9.16 -4.00
C ASP A 115 -29.90 9.90 -5.34
N ARG A 116 -28.67 10.21 -5.78
CA ARG A 116 -28.42 10.80 -7.10
C ARG A 116 -28.86 9.88 -8.23
N ALA A 117 -28.52 8.59 -8.15
CA ALA A 117 -28.94 7.61 -9.16
C ALA A 117 -30.47 7.55 -9.27
N HIS A 118 -31.18 7.50 -8.14
CA HIS A 118 -32.64 7.46 -8.11
C HIS A 118 -33.28 8.72 -8.71
N LEU A 119 -32.74 9.91 -8.42
CA LEU A 119 -33.21 11.16 -9.03
C LEU A 119 -32.96 11.19 -10.54
N LEU A 120 -31.80 10.70 -10.99
CA LEU A 120 -31.45 10.66 -12.42
C LEU A 120 -32.29 9.65 -13.20
N THR A 121 -32.72 8.55 -12.60
CA THR A 121 -33.58 7.56 -13.27
C THR A 121 -34.95 8.16 -13.62
N ASN A 122 -35.57 8.89 -12.69
CA ASN A 122 -36.86 9.54 -12.95
C ASN A 122 -36.73 10.67 -13.97
N VAL A 123 -35.64 11.44 -13.91
CA VAL A 123 -35.40 12.50 -14.91
C VAL A 123 -35.10 11.91 -16.29
N ARG A 124 -34.40 10.77 -16.35
CA ARG A 124 -34.15 10.06 -17.62
C ARG A 124 -35.43 9.55 -18.25
N SER A 125 -36.35 8.95 -17.48
CA SER A 125 -37.63 8.50 -18.04
C SER A 125 -38.43 9.66 -18.61
N ASP A 126 -38.48 10.81 -17.92
CA ASP A 126 -39.20 11.99 -18.40
C ASP A 126 -38.55 12.61 -19.64
N ILE A 127 -37.21 12.63 -19.69
CA ILE A 127 -36.45 13.09 -20.87
C ILE A 127 -36.67 12.14 -22.05
N ASP A 128 -36.63 10.84 -21.84
CA ASP A 128 -36.82 9.85 -22.89
C ASP A 128 -38.26 9.89 -23.44
N GLU A 129 -39.26 10.08 -22.59
CA GLU A 129 -40.65 10.33 -23.02
C GLU A 129 -40.78 11.65 -23.80
N TYR A 130 -40.16 12.73 -23.35
CA TYR A 130 -40.15 14.00 -24.06
C TYR A 130 -39.46 13.88 -25.44
N ARG A 131 -38.33 13.19 -25.51
CA ARG A 131 -37.60 12.92 -26.77
C ARG A 131 -38.40 12.04 -27.72
N ALA A 132 -39.11 11.03 -27.20
CA ALA A 132 -39.99 10.18 -28.01
C ALA A 132 -41.14 10.97 -28.64
N ASN A 133 -41.64 11.99 -27.93
CA ASN A 133 -42.70 12.87 -28.43
C ASN A 133 -42.19 13.99 -29.36
N ASN A 134 -40.90 14.33 -29.30
CA ASN A 134 -40.28 15.45 -30.05
C ASN A 134 -38.96 15.02 -30.73
N PRO A 135 -39.01 14.28 -31.86
CA PRO A 135 -37.83 13.71 -32.51
C PRO A 135 -36.83 14.75 -33.05
N GLU A 136 -37.28 15.89 -33.57
CA GLU A 136 -36.38 16.97 -34.05
C GLU A 136 -35.57 17.60 -32.91
N ALA A 137 -36.18 17.77 -31.73
CA ALA A 137 -35.48 18.31 -30.56
C ALA A 137 -34.47 17.29 -29.99
N ALA A 138 -34.81 16.00 -30.04
CA ALA A 138 -33.92 14.92 -29.62
C ALA A 138 -32.66 14.83 -30.49
N GLU A 139 -32.79 15.02 -31.81
CA GLU A 139 -31.63 15.05 -32.73
C GLU A 139 -30.71 16.24 -32.44
N ALA A 140 -31.27 17.44 -32.24
CA ALA A 140 -30.50 18.63 -31.90
C ALA A 140 -29.75 18.48 -30.55
N GLU A 141 -30.40 17.90 -29.55
CA GLU A 141 -29.79 17.65 -28.24
C GLU A 141 -28.68 16.58 -28.34
N TYR A 142 -28.89 15.54 -29.14
CA TYR A 142 -27.86 14.53 -29.42
C TYR A 142 -26.63 15.17 -30.07
N MET A 143 -26.81 16.03 -31.07
CA MET A 143 -25.69 16.75 -31.72
C MET A 143 -24.92 17.66 -30.75
N LEU A 144 -25.63 18.33 -29.83
CA LEU A 144 -25.00 19.15 -28.78
C LEU A 144 -24.23 18.29 -27.76
N ALA A 145 -24.80 17.16 -27.34
CA ALA A 145 -24.15 16.22 -26.44
C ALA A 145 -22.90 15.60 -27.09
N GLU A 146 -22.96 15.30 -28.40
CA GLU A 146 -21.83 14.79 -29.17
C GLU A 146 -20.70 15.82 -29.26
N ARG A 147 -21.03 17.10 -29.51
CA ARG A 147 -20.05 18.19 -29.44
C ARG A 147 -19.38 18.26 -28.06
N SER A 148 -20.15 18.19 -26.98
CA SER A 148 -19.58 18.21 -25.62
C SER A 148 -18.69 16.99 -25.35
N ARG A 149 -19.06 15.80 -25.85
CA ARG A 149 -18.21 14.59 -25.76
C ARG A 149 -16.89 14.77 -26.51
N ILE A 150 -16.94 15.35 -27.71
CA ILE A 150 -15.76 15.67 -28.52
C ILE A 150 -14.86 16.67 -27.78
N ASP A 151 -15.42 17.77 -27.27
CA ASP A 151 -14.66 18.79 -26.53
C ASP A 151 -13.99 18.21 -25.27
N ASN A 152 -14.72 17.36 -24.51
CA ASN A 152 -14.16 16.67 -23.34
C ASN A 152 -13.05 15.68 -23.71
N SER A 153 -13.21 14.95 -24.83
CA SER A 153 -12.19 14.04 -25.35
C SER A 153 -10.91 14.80 -25.75
N HIS A 154 -11.07 15.96 -26.39
CA HIS A 154 -9.94 16.85 -26.72
C HIS A 154 -9.21 17.34 -25.47
N ASN A 155 -9.93 17.84 -24.46
CA ASN A 155 -9.32 18.27 -23.21
C ASN A 155 -8.57 17.14 -22.49
N MET A 156 -9.09 15.91 -22.54
CA MET A 156 -8.42 14.74 -21.99
C MET A 156 -7.16 14.39 -22.77
N ALA A 157 -7.19 14.45 -24.10
CA ALA A 157 -6.01 14.24 -24.94
C ALA A 157 -4.92 15.27 -24.61
N ASP A 158 -5.30 16.55 -24.44
CA ASP A 158 -4.38 17.62 -24.04
C ASP A 158 -3.80 17.39 -22.64
N SER A 159 -4.62 16.91 -21.69
CA SER A 159 -4.15 16.55 -20.35
C SER A 159 -3.14 15.39 -20.37
N VAL A 160 -3.39 14.35 -21.17
CA VAL A 160 -2.47 13.22 -21.33
C VAL A 160 -1.17 13.68 -21.99
N LEU A 161 -1.26 14.55 -22.99
CA LEU A 161 -0.10 15.13 -23.65
C LEU A 161 0.73 15.98 -22.66
N SER A 162 0.07 16.83 -21.88
CA SER A 162 0.71 17.63 -20.82
C SER A 162 1.38 16.74 -19.77
N GLN A 163 0.71 15.67 -19.33
CA GLN A 163 1.28 14.71 -18.39
C GLN A 163 2.50 13.98 -18.99
N ALA A 164 2.45 13.61 -20.27
CA ALA A 164 3.58 13.00 -20.96
C ALA A 164 4.78 13.95 -21.02
N TYR A 165 4.58 15.24 -21.30
CA TYR A 165 5.64 16.25 -21.23
C TYR A 165 6.22 16.41 -19.83
N ALA A 166 5.37 16.45 -18.80
CA ALA A 166 5.83 16.52 -17.41
C ALA A 166 6.65 15.27 -17.01
N VAL A 167 6.25 14.09 -17.46
CA VAL A 167 7.00 12.84 -17.25
C VAL A 167 8.35 12.89 -17.98
N GLN A 168 8.39 13.35 -19.23
CA GLN A 168 9.64 13.52 -19.98
C GLN A 168 10.61 14.47 -19.26
N ASP A 169 10.12 15.60 -18.75
CA ASP A 169 10.93 16.54 -17.98
C ASP A 169 11.42 15.91 -16.66
N SER A 170 10.55 15.19 -15.96
CA SER A 170 10.92 14.46 -14.75
C SER A 170 12.01 13.41 -15.01
N PHE A 171 12.00 12.72 -16.16
CA PHE A 171 13.06 11.78 -16.53
C PHE A 171 14.38 12.49 -16.84
N ASN A 172 14.34 13.68 -17.44
CA ASN A 172 15.55 14.48 -17.66
C ASN A 172 16.18 14.90 -16.32
N ILE A 173 15.36 15.38 -15.38
CA ILE A 173 15.82 15.74 -14.02
C ILE A 173 16.33 14.49 -13.28
N GLN A 174 15.64 13.35 -13.39
CA GLN A 174 16.10 12.08 -12.81
C GLN A 174 17.44 11.63 -13.40
N ARG A 175 17.66 11.80 -14.71
CA ARG A 175 18.94 11.49 -15.35
C ARG A 175 20.08 12.37 -14.81
N GLU A 176 19.83 13.66 -14.64
CA GLU A 176 20.81 14.59 -14.06
C GLU A 176 21.13 14.25 -12.61
N THR A 177 20.10 13.95 -11.81
CA THR A 177 20.30 13.53 -10.41
C THR A 177 21.07 12.21 -10.32
N LEU A 178 20.79 11.22 -11.16
CA LEU A 178 21.57 9.97 -11.22
C LEU A 178 23.03 10.21 -11.62
N ALA A 179 23.29 11.10 -12.59
CA ALA A 179 24.65 11.49 -12.95
C ALA A 179 25.36 12.18 -11.77
N SER A 180 24.65 13.03 -11.02
CA SER A 180 25.18 13.68 -9.81
C SER A 180 25.48 12.67 -8.70
N ILE A 181 24.62 11.67 -8.51
CA ILE A 181 24.81 10.58 -7.55
C ILE A 181 26.03 9.75 -7.96
N ASN A 182 26.16 9.38 -9.23
CA ASN A 182 27.31 8.64 -9.74
C ASN A 182 28.62 9.42 -9.49
N ARG A 183 28.61 10.73 -9.78
CA ARG A 183 29.76 11.61 -9.49
C ARG A 183 30.09 11.65 -7.99
N ARG A 184 29.09 11.76 -7.12
CA ARG A 184 29.28 11.74 -5.65
C ARG A 184 29.77 10.39 -5.14
N ILE A 185 29.24 9.28 -5.65
CA ILE A 185 29.70 7.92 -5.32
C ILE A 185 31.15 7.75 -5.75
N THR A 186 31.49 8.18 -6.97
CA THR A 186 32.86 8.12 -7.49
C THR A 186 33.82 8.97 -6.64
N MET A 187 33.41 10.17 -6.21
CA MET A 187 34.21 11.00 -5.30
C MET A 187 34.28 10.44 -3.86
N ALA A 188 33.21 9.84 -3.35
CA ALA A 188 33.24 9.19 -2.04
C ALA A 188 34.14 7.94 -2.06
N ALA A 189 34.08 7.15 -3.14
CA ALA A 189 34.97 6.02 -3.34
C ALA A 189 36.45 6.44 -3.42
N SER A 190 36.76 7.61 -3.99
CA SER A 190 38.12 8.15 -4.01
C SER A 190 38.57 8.79 -2.69
N GLN A 191 37.64 9.25 -1.84
CA GLN A 191 37.92 9.81 -0.51
C GLN A 191 37.93 8.79 0.64
N VAL A 192 37.60 7.52 0.41
CA VAL A 192 37.79 6.43 1.39
C VAL A 192 39.09 5.67 1.05
N PRO A 193 40.28 6.19 1.38
CA PRO A 193 41.52 5.44 1.23
C PRO A 193 41.49 4.24 2.17
N GLY A 194 41.64 3.03 1.62
CA GLY A 194 41.78 1.80 2.41
C GLY A 194 40.76 0.70 2.12
N LEU A 195 39.68 0.95 1.35
CA LEU A 195 38.77 -0.13 0.91
C LEU A 195 39.50 -1.19 0.08
N ASN A 196 40.42 -0.79 -0.80
CA ASN A 196 41.23 -1.74 -1.57
C ASN A 196 42.17 -2.58 -0.68
N SER A 197 42.65 -2.02 0.44
CA SER A 197 43.46 -2.76 1.41
C SER A 197 42.61 -3.72 2.25
N LEU A 198 41.40 -3.32 2.66
CA LEU A 198 40.45 -4.16 3.39
C LEU A 198 39.92 -5.32 2.53
N ILE A 199 39.55 -5.06 1.27
CA ILE A 199 39.19 -6.11 0.30
C ILE A 199 40.36 -7.08 0.07
N GLY A 200 41.59 -6.55 -0.02
CA GLY A 200 42.81 -7.34 -0.16
C GLY A 200 43.09 -8.24 1.05
N ARG A 201 42.88 -7.73 2.27
CA ARG A 201 43.04 -8.51 3.52
C ARG A 201 42.01 -9.63 3.65
N ILE A 202 40.76 -9.38 3.23
CA ILE A 202 39.69 -10.40 3.23
C ILE A 202 39.99 -11.50 2.19
N SER A 203 40.40 -11.11 0.98
CA SER A 203 40.82 -12.04 -0.08
C SER A 203 42.02 -12.90 0.32
N ALA A 204 43.04 -12.29 0.94
CA ALA A 204 44.25 -12.99 1.40
C ALA A 204 43.95 -14.04 2.47
N LYS A 205 43.02 -13.77 3.41
CA LYS A 205 42.59 -14.75 4.41
C LYS A 205 41.93 -15.96 3.75
N LYS A 206 40.98 -15.73 2.82
CA LYS A 206 40.26 -16.80 2.11
C LYS A 206 41.20 -17.68 1.27
N ARG A 207 42.22 -17.07 0.64
CA ARG A 207 43.24 -17.81 -0.11
C ARG A 207 44.11 -18.68 0.79
N ARG A 208 44.49 -18.19 1.97
CA ARG A 208 45.27 -18.97 2.94
C ARG A 208 44.47 -20.17 3.46
N ASP A 209 43.21 -19.97 3.81
CA ASP A 209 42.35 -21.05 4.30
C ASP A 209 42.13 -22.12 3.20
N GLY A 210 41.99 -21.71 1.93
CA GLY A 210 41.93 -22.65 0.79
C GLY A 210 43.22 -23.46 0.57
N ILE A 211 44.39 -22.83 0.73
CA ILE A 211 45.67 -23.54 0.64
C ILE A 211 45.83 -24.54 1.78
N ILE A 212 45.47 -24.17 3.01
CA ILE A 212 45.55 -25.07 4.19
C ILE A 212 44.65 -26.30 3.97
N MET A 213 43.41 -26.09 3.54
CA MET A 213 42.48 -27.19 3.26
C MET A 213 42.98 -28.08 2.10
N GLY A 214 43.54 -27.49 1.05
CA GLY A 214 44.12 -28.24 -0.08
C GLY A 214 45.31 -29.11 0.34
N VAL A 215 46.24 -28.57 1.15
CA VAL A 215 47.39 -29.33 1.67
C VAL A 215 46.94 -30.45 2.60
N PHE A 216 45.94 -30.20 3.45
CA PHE A 216 45.39 -31.22 4.35
C PHE A 216 44.80 -32.40 3.56
N ILE A 217 44.00 -32.11 2.53
CA ILE A 217 43.41 -33.14 1.67
C ILE A 217 44.51 -33.93 0.94
N ALA A 218 45.51 -33.27 0.36
CA ALA A 218 46.62 -33.94 -0.31
C ALA A 218 47.42 -34.84 0.64
N PHE A 219 47.67 -34.40 1.87
CA PHE A 219 48.35 -35.18 2.89
C PHE A 219 47.54 -36.43 3.29
N CYS A 220 46.22 -36.31 3.46
CA CYS A 220 45.35 -37.45 3.73
C CYS A 220 45.39 -38.48 2.59
N PHE A 221 45.40 -38.04 1.32
CA PHE A 221 45.52 -38.95 0.18
C PHE A 221 46.87 -39.66 0.11
N LEU A 222 47.97 -38.97 0.42
CA LEU A 222 49.30 -39.59 0.45
C LEU A 222 49.44 -40.64 1.56
N LEU A 223 48.91 -40.36 2.75
CA LEU A 223 48.89 -41.33 3.84
C LEU A 223 48.02 -42.54 3.50
N PHE A 224 46.86 -42.32 2.88
CA PHE A 224 45.98 -43.41 2.46
C PHE A 224 46.66 -44.30 1.41
N TRP A 225 47.35 -43.70 0.42
CA TRP A 225 48.10 -44.47 -0.57
C TRP A 225 49.23 -45.27 0.06
N TRP A 226 49.99 -44.70 0.99
CA TRP A 226 51.12 -45.40 1.60
C TRP A 226 50.68 -46.53 2.55
N PHE A 227 49.51 -46.39 3.19
CA PHE A 227 49.02 -47.41 4.11
C PHE A 227 48.31 -48.59 3.41
N MET A 228 47.92 -48.44 2.14
CA MET A 228 47.33 -49.51 1.32
C MET A 228 48.38 -50.22 0.48
#